data_AF-A0A2V3I5E8-F1
#
_entry.id   AF-A0A2V3I5E8-F1
#
_cell.length_a   1.000
_cell.length_b   1.000
_cell.length_c   1.000
_cell.angle_alpha   90.00
_cell.angle_beta   90.00
_cell.angle_gamma   90.00
#
_symmetry.space_group_name_H-M   'P 1'
#
loop_
_entity.id
_entity.type
_entity.pdbx_description
1 polymer ?
#
loop_
_entity_poly.entity_id
_entity_poly.type
_entity_poly.pdbx_seq_one_letter_code
_entity_poly.pdbx_strand_id
1 'polypeptide(L)'
;MGPSSGFVARIDFLGTGNAFSPPGRMHALALLDSSVLVDAPPTVLVQLRRAGVSPADIEHLLFTHWHADHTFGFPFLLLERQHVSDPDATKTLGVHLRPGGRDILDVLCRTGFPGSLDAALDERANWSESESGELAGTDWSYERFPVCHTPETDPHGYELVHSSGFRLLHCGDSGPCEGIEQRSARADAVLLEMGIPDFVQSPHHHTPSDVISFARRYPDALVLVTHNYASGVGIEGGFPMPELPSSVHQLEDGDNLIIDENGNFSLDINS
;
A
#
# COMPACT_ATOMS: atom_id res chain seq x y z
N MET A 1 -17.60 18.24 -26.35
CA MET A 1 -17.13 16.87 -26.07
C MET A 1 -15.67 17.00 -25.70
N GLY A 2 -15.35 17.02 -24.41
CA GLY A 2 -13.95 16.96 -23.97
C GLY A 2 -13.40 15.56 -24.27
N PRO A 3 -12.08 15.38 -24.43
CA PRO A 3 -11.52 14.04 -24.53
C PRO A 3 -11.90 13.29 -23.25
N SER A 4 -12.60 12.17 -23.39
CA SER A 4 -12.74 11.18 -22.32
C SER A 4 -11.32 10.80 -21.91
N SER A 5 -10.92 11.08 -20.68
CA SER A 5 -9.64 10.63 -20.14
C SER A 5 -9.59 9.11 -20.30
N GLY A 6 -8.73 8.63 -21.20
CA GLY A 6 -8.69 7.23 -21.68
C GLY A 6 -8.11 6.21 -20.71
N PHE A 7 -8.20 6.47 -19.41
CA PHE A 7 -7.73 5.57 -18.35
C PHE A 7 -8.92 5.01 -17.58
N VAL A 8 -8.85 3.73 -17.25
CA VAL A 8 -9.88 2.97 -16.52
C VAL A 8 -9.51 2.73 -15.07
N ALA A 9 -8.22 2.81 -14.73
CA ALA A 9 -7.75 2.69 -13.34
C ALA A 9 -6.53 3.59 -13.05
N ARG A 10 -6.35 3.91 -11.78
CA ARG A 10 -5.27 4.72 -11.22
C ARG A 10 -4.79 4.15 -9.90
N ILE A 11 -3.48 4.14 -9.67
CA ILE A 11 -2.84 3.73 -8.42
C ILE A 11 -1.94 4.88 -7.93
N ASP A 12 -2.29 5.48 -6.81
CA ASP A 12 -1.54 6.58 -6.21
C ASP A 12 -0.68 6.08 -5.04
N PHE A 13 0.61 6.40 -5.06
CA PHE A 13 1.55 6.08 -3.99
C PHE A 13 1.69 7.29 -3.05
N LEU A 14 0.77 7.41 -2.09
CA LEU A 14 0.68 8.61 -1.26
C LEU A 14 1.74 8.69 -0.16
N GLY A 15 2.50 7.62 0.04
CA GLY A 15 3.68 7.57 0.89
C GLY A 15 4.58 6.42 0.45
N THR A 16 5.88 6.59 0.64
CA THR A 16 6.89 5.69 0.09
C THR A 16 8.04 5.40 1.06
N GLY A 17 7.95 5.85 2.31
CA GLY A 17 8.95 5.69 3.35
C GLY A 17 8.69 4.46 4.23
N ASN A 18 9.75 3.92 4.81
CA ASN A 18 9.65 2.85 5.81
C ASN A 18 9.16 3.35 7.19
N ALA A 19 9.23 2.48 8.20
CA ALA A 19 8.86 2.75 9.59
C ALA A 19 9.43 4.04 10.21
N PHE A 20 10.52 4.58 9.66
CA PHE A 20 11.17 5.78 10.16
C PHE A 20 10.75 7.07 9.46
N SER A 21 9.89 7.00 8.42
CA SER A 21 9.48 8.14 7.59
C SER A 21 10.68 9.06 7.23
N PRO A 22 11.64 8.56 6.42
CA PRO A 22 12.84 9.31 6.12
C PRO A 22 12.51 10.67 5.49
N PRO A 23 13.40 11.67 5.63
CA PRO A 23 13.15 13.02 5.12
C PRO A 23 12.64 13.04 3.67
N GLY A 24 11.48 13.66 3.46
CA GLY A 24 10.83 13.73 2.14
C GLY A 24 9.80 12.63 1.87
N ARG A 25 9.69 11.61 2.73
CA ARG A 25 8.78 10.46 2.53
C ARG A 25 7.92 10.20 3.76
N MET A 26 6.62 10.10 3.57
CA MET A 26 5.65 9.59 4.57
C MET A 26 5.62 8.06 4.55
N HIS A 27 5.08 7.42 5.59
CA HIS A 27 4.97 5.96 5.63
C HIS A 27 4.25 5.41 4.39
N ALA A 28 4.72 4.25 3.93
CA ALA A 28 4.21 3.59 2.75
C ALA A 28 2.69 3.33 2.82
N LEU A 29 1.99 3.72 1.75
CA LEU A 29 0.62 3.29 1.46
C LEU A 29 0.35 3.44 -0.04
N ALA A 30 -0.60 2.66 -0.55
CA ALA A 30 -1.09 2.77 -1.93
C ALA A 30 -2.60 2.97 -1.95
N LEU A 31 -3.10 3.76 -2.90
CA LEU A 31 -4.52 4.05 -3.07
C LEU A 31 -4.93 3.77 -4.51
N LEU A 32 -5.79 2.77 -4.71
CA LEU A 32 -6.31 2.41 -6.02
C LEU A 32 -7.68 3.07 -6.20
N ASP A 33 -7.86 3.73 -7.34
CA ASP A 33 -9.09 4.41 -7.76
C ASP A 33 -9.74 5.28 -6.68
N SER A 34 -8.91 5.93 -5.86
CA SER A 34 -9.33 6.78 -4.73
C SER A 34 -10.26 6.10 -3.70
N SER A 35 -10.42 4.78 -3.73
CA SER A 35 -11.43 4.05 -2.96
C SER A 35 -10.89 2.78 -2.28
N VAL A 36 -9.83 2.17 -2.80
CA VAL A 36 -9.19 0.98 -2.20
C VAL A 36 -7.82 1.38 -1.64
N LEU A 37 -7.72 1.40 -0.31
CA LEU A 37 -6.51 1.76 0.41
C LEU A 37 -5.75 0.49 0.83
N VAL A 38 -4.44 0.44 0.58
CA VAL A 38 -3.54 -0.59 1.10
C VAL A 38 -2.70 0.03 2.22
N ASP A 39 -2.88 -0.50 3.42
CA ASP A 39 -2.36 -0.03 4.71
C ASP A 39 -2.90 1.32 5.20
N ALA A 40 -2.92 1.51 6.53
CA ALA A 40 -3.36 2.71 7.22
C ALA A 40 -2.27 3.20 8.20
N PRO A 41 -1.18 3.79 7.69
CA PRO A 41 -0.08 4.29 8.52
C PRO A 41 -0.47 5.44 9.44
N PRO A 42 0.34 5.80 10.46
CA PRO A 42 0.13 7.00 11.27
C PRO A 42 -0.06 8.30 10.46
N THR A 43 0.51 8.37 9.25
CA THR A 43 0.44 9.52 8.34
C THR A 43 -0.78 9.50 7.40
N VAL A 44 -1.66 8.50 7.46
CA VAL A 44 -2.73 8.28 6.47
C VAL A 44 -3.61 9.51 6.23
N LEU A 45 -3.99 10.23 7.29
CA LEU A 45 -4.88 11.40 7.15
C LEU A 45 -4.22 12.57 6.41
N VAL A 46 -2.93 12.82 6.62
CA VAL A 46 -2.23 13.88 5.89
C VAL A 46 -2.00 13.49 4.44
N GLN A 47 -1.73 12.20 4.19
CA GLN A 47 -1.57 11.63 2.86
C GLN A 47 -2.86 11.77 2.03
N LEU A 48 -3.99 11.32 2.56
CA LEU A 48 -5.31 11.47 1.91
C LEU A 48 -5.67 12.94 1.65
N ARG A 49 -5.43 13.83 2.63
CA ARG A 49 -5.71 15.27 2.46
C ARG A 49 -4.86 15.91 1.37
N ARG A 50 -3.58 15.54 1.23
CA ARG A 50 -2.71 16.03 0.16
C ARG A 50 -3.18 15.55 -1.22
N ALA A 51 -3.72 14.34 -1.29
CA ALA A 51 -4.34 13.79 -2.49
C ALA A 51 -5.73 14.37 -2.78
N GLY A 52 -6.31 15.16 -1.88
CA GLY A 52 -7.69 15.66 -2.01
C GLY A 52 -8.76 14.58 -1.83
N VAL A 53 -8.42 13.44 -1.22
CA VAL A 53 -9.31 12.30 -1.02
C VAL A 53 -9.95 12.38 0.37
N SER A 54 -11.28 12.26 0.41
CA SER A 54 -12.02 12.19 1.66
C SER A 54 -11.83 10.82 2.30
N PRO A 55 -11.55 10.71 3.61
CA PRO A 55 -11.52 9.41 4.26
C PRO A 55 -12.82 8.61 4.14
N ALA A 56 -13.97 9.27 3.98
CA ALA A 56 -15.26 8.62 3.71
C ALA A 56 -15.39 8.03 2.30
N ASP A 57 -14.53 8.41 1.35
CA ASP A 57 -14.54 7.84 -0.01
C ASP A 57 -13.77 6.51 -0.10
N ILE A 58 -13.03 6.15 0.95
CA ILE A 58 -12.42 4.83 1.06
C ILE A 58 -13.52 3.79 1.29
N GLU A 59 -13.66 2.85 0.36
CA GLU A 59 -14.63 1.76 0.41
C GLU A 59 -13.99 0.47 0.93
N HIS A 60 -12.71 0.24 0.60
CA HIS A 60 -11.95 -0.93 1.02
C HIS A 60 -10.61 -0.53 1.64
N LEU A 61 -10.24 -1.17 2.75
CA LEU A 61 -8.95 -1.07 3.40
C LEU A 61 -8.34 -2.47 3.54
N LEU A 62 -7.19 -2.69 2.89
CA LEU A 62 -6.43 -3.93 2.91
C LEU A 62 -5.21 -3.73 3.80
N PHE A 63 -4.97 -4.65 4.75
CA PHE A 63 -3.75 -4.64 5.57
C PHE A 63 -2.75 -5.68 5.10
N THR A 64 -1.48 -5.32 5.01
CA THR A 64 -0.37 -6.24 4.67
C THR A 64 0.15 -7.01 5.88
N HIS A 65 0.30 -6.35 7.04
CA HIS A 65 0.82 -6.95 8.27
C HIS A 65 0.65 -6.04 9.49
N TRP A 66 0.98 -6.55 10.69
CA TRP A 66 0.69 -5.90 11.98
C TRP A 66 1.79 -4.99 12.53
N HIS A 67 2.61 -4.38 11.68
CA HIS A 67 3.52 -3.32 12.11
C HIS A 67 2.82 -1.96 12.24
N ALA A 68 3.36 -1.13 13.13
CA ALA A 68 2.76 0.14 13.52
C ALA A 68 2.69 1.14 12.36
N ASP A 69 3.73 1.20 11.53
CA ASP A 69 3.81 2.03 10.34
C ASP A 69 2.83 1.63 9.24
N HIS A 70 2.15 0.48 9.35
CA HIS A 70 1.11 0.06 8.41
C HIS A 70 -0.30 0.13 9.02
N THR A 71 -0.43 0.23 10.34
CA THR A 71 -1.71 0.00 11.04
C THR A 71 -2.14 1.11 12.00
N PHE A 72 -1.21 1.90 12.55
CA PHE A 72 -1.53 2.79 13.67
C PHE A 72 -2.28 4.06 13.26
N GLY A 73 -2.50 4.30 11.97
CA GLY A 73 -3.42 5.31 11.48
C GLY A 73 -4.88 4.89 11.52
N PHE A 74 -5.18 3.60 11.64
CA PHE A 74 -6.54 3.08 11.55
C PHE A 74 -7.53 3.73 12.54
N PRO A 75 -7.21 3.92 13.84
CA PRO A 75 -8.14 4.59 14.76
C PRO A 75 -8.42 6.04 14.36
N PHE A 76 -7.43 6.76 13.84
CA PHE A 76 -7.59 8.13 13.37
C PHE A 76 -8.44 8.18 12.10
N LEU A 77 -8.27 7.21 11.20
CA LEU A 77 -9.10 7.06 9.99
C LEU A 77 -10.58 6.87 10.36
N LEU A 78 -10.88 5.95 11.28
CA LEU A 78 -12.26 5.71 11.75
C LEU A 78 -12.85 6.92 12.46
N LEU A 79 -12.08 7.58 13.33
CA LEU A 79 -12.54 8.77 14.06
C LEU A 79 -12.87 9.91 13.10
N GLU A 80 -12.03 10.13 12.08
CA GLU A 80 -12.24 11.17 11.07
C GLU A 80 -13.51 10.87 10.26
N ARG A 81 -13.66 9.64 9.77
CA ARG A 81 -14.87 9.18 9.07
C ARG A 81 -16.12 9.43 9.90
N GLN A 82 -16.11 9.00 11.16
CA GLN A 82 -17.27 9.08 12.03
C GLN A 82 -17.72 10.52 12.35
N HIS A 83 -16.80 11.48 12.41
CA HIS A 83 -17.10 12.82 12.92
C HIS A 83 -17.00 13.94 11.89
N VAL A 84 -16.31 13.72 10.78
CA VAL A 84 -15.97 14.76 9.82
C VAL A 84 -16.49 14.42 8.44
N SER A 85 -16.06 13.29 7.86
CA SER A 85 -16.33 12.99 6.46
C SER A 85 -17.60 12.17 6.20
N ASP A 86 -18.10 11.41 7.18
CA ASP A 86 -19.39 10.70 7.14
C ASP A 86 -20.11 10.73 8.52
N PRO A 87 -20.46 11.93 9.04
CA PRO A 87 -21.11 12.06 10.34
C PRO A 87 -22.50 11.42 10.41
N ASP A 88 -23.17 11.30 9.26
CA ASP A 88 -24.51 10.72 9.14
C ASP A 88 -24.49 9.19 8.99
N ALA A 89 -23.31 8.56 9.05
CA ALA A 89 -23.14 7.11 9.05
C ALA A 89 -23.69 6.40 7.80
N THR A 90 -23.51 7.00 6.63
CA THR A 90 -24.11 6.53 5.38
C THR A 90 -23.26 5.49 4.65
N LYS A 91 -21.97 5.37 5.00
CA LYS A 91 -21.01 4.50 4.31
C LYS A 91 -20.39 3.47 5.27
N THR A 92 -20.24 2.24 4.78
CA THR A 92 -19.50 1.17 5.46
C THR A 92 -18.09 1.06 4.88
N LEU A 93 -17.11 0.67 5.71
CA LEU A 93 -15.74 0.36 5.27
C LEU A 93 -15.54 -1.15 5.19
N GLY A 94 -15.19 -1.70 4.03
CA GLY A 94 -14.69 -3.06 3.91
C GLY A 94 -13.26 -3.16 4.46
N VAL A 95 -13.04 -3.96 5.50
CA VAL A 95 -11.71 -4.14 6.10
C VAL A 95 -11.22 -5.56 5.84
N HIS A 96 -10.16 -5.66 5.04
CA HIS A 96 -9.59 -6.89 4.54
C HIS A 96 -8.29 -7.19 5.30
N LEU A 97 -8.31 -8.27 6.08
CA LEU A 97 -7.22 -8.67 6.97
C LEU A 97 -7.09 -10.19 7.01
N ARG A 98 -6.09 -10.71 7.74
CA ARG A 98 -5.97 -12.15 8.05
C ARG A 98 -6.51 -12.47 9.45
N PRO A 99 -6.86 -13.75 9.73
CA PRO A 99 -7.47 -14.14 11.00
C PRO A 99 -6.78 -13.59 12.24
N GLY A 100 -7.56 -13.00 13.15
CA GLY A 100 -7.07 -12.35 14.37
C GLY A 100 -6.76 -10.85 14.21
N GLY A 101 -6.72 -10.33 12.98
CA GLY A 101 -6.51 -8.91 12.72
C GLY A 101 -7.58 -7.99 13.30
N ARG A 102 -8.85 -8.44 13.34
CA ARG A 102 -9.93 -7.66 13.96
C ARG A 102 -9.64 -7.39 15.44
N ASP A 103 -9.16 -8.39 16.17
CA ASP A 103 -8.88 -8.24 17.60
C ASP A 103 -7.73 -7.25 17.84
N ILE A 104 -6.70 -7.27 16.98
CA ILE A 104 -5.59 -6.31 17.03
C ILE A 104 -6.10 -4.88 16.83
N LEU A 105 -6.91 -4.66 15.78
CA LEU A 105 -7.45 -3.34 15.46
C LEU A 105 -8.48 -2.85 16.49
N ASP A 106 -9.28 -3.75 17.07
CA ASP A 106 -10.19 -3.44 18.18
C ASP A 106 -9.41 -2.96 19.41
N VAL A 107 -8.37 -3.70 19.83
CA VAL A 107 -7.51 -3.29 20.95
C VAL A 107 -6.85 -1.94 20.68
N LEU A 108 -6.36 -1.73 19.46
CA LEU A 108 -5.74 -0.46 19.06
C LEU A 108 -6.74 0.71 19.15
N CYS A 109 -7.97 0.53 18.63
CA CYS A 109 -9.02 1.55 18.68
C CYS A 109 -9.46 1.84 20.12
N ARG A 110 -9.67 0.81 20.96
CA ARG A 110 -10.06 0.98 22.37
C ARG A 110 -8.95 1.61 23.20
N THR A 111 -7.69 1.42 22.83
CA THR A 111 -6.55 2.06 23.48
C THR A 111 -6.44 3.53 23.07
N GLY A 112 -6.55 3.83 21.77
CA GLY A 112 -6.39 5.19 21.25
C GLY A 112 -7.58 6.11 21.53
N PHE A 113 -8.80 5.58 21.42
CA PHE A 113 -10.06 6.33 21.58
C PHE A 113 -11.11 5.53 22.37
N PRO A 114 -10.91 5.32 23.68
CA PRO A 114 -11.80 4.50 24.50
C PRO A 114 -13.29 4.91 24.37
N GLY A 115 -14.15 3.96 24.01
CA GLY A 115 -15.59 4.14 23.89
C GLY A 115 -16.06 5.07 22.75
N SER A 116 -15.15 5.51 21.89
CA SER A 116 -15.48 6.46 20.80
C SER A 116 -15.66 5.79 19.43
N LEU A 117 -15.14 4.57 19.25
CA LEU A 117 -15.09 3.89 17.95
C LEU A 117 -15.90 2.58 17.89
N ASP A 118 -16.62 2.24 18.95
CA ASP A 118 -17.36 0.97 19.05
C ASP A 118 -18.37 0.83 17.90
N ALA A 119 -19.16 1.87 17.62
CA ALA A 119 -20.10 1.88 16.50
C ALA A 119 -19.39 1.76 15.13
N ALA A 120 -18.21 2.38 14.97
CA ALA A 120 -17.45 2.28 13.74
C ALA A 120 -16.97 0.84 13.48
N LEU A 121 -16.53 0.13 14.53
CA LEU A 121 -16.03 -1.24 14.44
C LEU A 121 -17.14 -2.29 14.28
N ASP A 122 -18.24 -2.13 15.00
CA ASP A 122 -19.30 -3.15 15.09
C ASP A 122 -20.40 -2.97 14.05
N GLU A 123 -20.68 -1.74 13.62
CA GLU A 123 -21.81 -1.44 12.73
C GLU A 123 -21.38 -0.88 11.36
N ARG A 124 -20.19 -0.29 11.26
CA ARG A 124 -19.74 0.43 10.05
C ARG A 124 -18.50 -0.17 9.38
N ALA A 125 -18.04 -1.33 9.86
CA ALA A 125 -16.94 -2.08 9.25
C ALA A 125 -17.42 -3.48 8.82
N ASN A 126 -17.17 -3.82 7.56
CA ASN A 126 -17.40 -5.15 7.02
C ASN A 126 -16.07 -5.91 6.99
N TRP A 127 -15.90 -6.85 7.91
CA TRP A 127 -14.65 -7.59 8.10
C TRP A 127 -14.54 -8.77 7.13
N SER A 128 -13.44 -8.86 6.39
CA SER A 128 -13.14 -9.98 5.49
C SER A 128 -11.78 -10.61 5.81
N GLU A 129 -11.82 -11.87 6.22
CA GLU A 129 -10.63 -12.72 6.44
C GLU A 129 -10.28 -13.60 5.23
N SER A 130 -10.96 -13.43 4.09
CA SER A 130 -10.83 -14.29 2.90
C SER A 130 -9.50 -14.08 2.21
N GLU A 131 -8.71 -15.15 2.00
CA GLU A 131 -7.38 -15.09 1.36
C GLU A 131 -7.41 -14.56 -0.09
N SER A 132 -8.58 -14.58 -0.75
CA SER A 132 -8.81 -13.94 -2.04
C SER A 132 -10.26 -13.51 -2.20
N GLY A 133 -10.52 -12.60 -3.15
CA GLY A 133 -11.88 -12.16 -3.47
C GLY A 133 -11.92 -10.94 -4.39
N GLU A 134 -13.14 -10.58 -4.78
CA GLU A 134 -13.44 -9.33 -5.50
C GLU A 134 -13.66 -8.20 -4.49
N LEU A 135 -13.22 -6.98 -4.83
CA LEU A 135 -13.53 -5.77 -4.07
C LEU A 135 -14.83 -5.16 -4.62
N ALA A 136 -15.94 -5.58 -4.01
CA ALA A 136 -17.29 -5.28 -4.49
C ALA A 136 -17.54 -3.77 -4.65
N GLY A 137 -17.96 -3.35 -5.84
CA GLY A 137 -18.14 -1.92 -6.16
C GLY A 137 -16.98 -1.32 -6.96
N THR A 138 -15.88 -2.08 -7.11
CA THR A 138 -14.71 -1.71 -7.90
C THR A 138 -14.45 -2.72 -9.01
N ASP A 139 -13.48 -2.42 -9.88
CA ASP A 139 -12.99 -3.32 -10.93
C ASP A 139 -11.77 -4.16 -10.50
N TRP A 140 -11.49 -4.24 -9.20
CA TRP A 140 -10.32 -4.91 -8.63
C TRP A 140 -10.66 -6.20 -7.88
N SER A 141 -9.81 -7.19 -8.06
CA SER A 141 -9.75 -8.41 -7.23
C SER A 141 -8.39 -8.53 -6.55
N TYR A 142 -8.33 -9.35 -5.51
CA TYR A 142 -7.10 -9.61 -4.76
C TYR A 142 -6.89 -11.10 -4.44
N GLU A 143 -5.62 -11.50 -4.38
CA GLU A 143 -5.15 -12.75 -3.77
C GLU A 143 -3.99 -12.43 -2.82
N ARG A 144 -4.05 -12.93 -1.59
CA ARG A 144 -2.94 -12.83 -0.63
C ARG A 144 -1.91 -13.92 -0.85
N PHE A 145 -0.67 -13.60 -0.52
CA PHE A 145 0.39 -14.60 -0.48
C PHE A 145 1.39 -14.31 0.63
N PRO A 146 1.95 -15.36 1.27
CA PRO A 146 2.91 -15.18 2.35
C PRO A 146 4.22 -14.60 1.82
N VAL A 147 4.87 -13.77 2.65
CA VAL A 147 6.16 -13.15 2.34
C VAL A 147 7.17 -13.39 3.47
N CYS A 148 8.44 -13.02 3.26
CA CYS A 148 9.52 -13.31 4.22
C CYS A 148 9.79 -12.09 5.10
N HIS A 149 9.05 -11.99 6.20
CA HIS A 149 9.20 -10.92 7.18
C HIS A 149 8.97 -11.46 8.61
N THR A 150 8.99 -10.61 9.63
CA THR A 150 8.77 -10.96 11.04
C THR A 150 7.50 -11.79 11.22
N PRO A 151 7.57 -13.10 11.54
CA PRO A 151 6.39 -13.97 11.53
C PRO A 151 5.27 -13.53 12.48
N GLU A 152 5.62 -12.88 13.59
CA GLU A 152 4.69 -12.37 14.58
C GLU A 152 3.75 -11.28 14.04
N THR A 153 4.08 -10.66 12.91
CA THR A 153 3.27 -9.63 12.27
C THR A 153 2.34 -10.16 11.19
N ASP A 154 2.33 -11.48 10.97
CA ASP A 154 1.53 -12.18 9.97
C ASP A 154 1.67 -11.62 8.53
N PRO A 155 2.91 -11.51 8.01
CA PRO A 155 3.19 -10.71 6.81
C PRO A 155 2.74 -11.39 5.52
N HIS A 156 2.10 -10.61 4.66
CA HIS A 156 1.68 -11.04 3.34
C HIS A 156 1.66 -9.90 2.31
N GLY A 157 1.81 -10.27 1.05
CA GLY A 157 1.58 -9.40 -0.09
C GLY A 157 0.19 -9.61 -0.70
N TYR A 158 -0.17 -8.73 -1.63
CA TYR A 158 -1.37 -8.81 -2.45
C TYR A 158 -1.02 -8.86 -3.93
N GLU A 159 -1.59 -9.82 -4.65
CA GLU A 159 -1.71 -9.75 -6.09
C GLU A 159 -3.05 -9.10 -6.41
N LEU A 160 -3.00 -7.88 -6.96
CA LEU A 160 -4.16 -7.06 -7.29
C LEU A 160 -4.38 -7.10 -8.80
N VAL A 161 -5.57 -7.51 -9.22
CA VAL A 161 -5.89 -7.68 -10.64
C VAL A 161 -7.09 -6.82 -11.01
N HIS A 162 -6.89 -5.92 -11.97
CA HIS A 162 -7.94 -5.08 -12.52
C HIS A 162 -8.68 -5.80 -13.66
N SER A 163 -9.94 -5.42 -13.91
CA SER A 163 -10.79 -5.99 -14.97
C SER A 163 -10.24 -5.81 -16.39
N SER A 164 -9.37 -4.82 -16.62
CA SER A 164 -8.60 -4.65 -17.87
C SER A 164 -7.52 -5.71 -18.09
N GLY A 165 -7.22 -6.53 -17.08
CA GLY A 165 -6.19 -7.56 -17.10
C GLY A 165 -4.87 -7.13 -16.46
N PHE A 166 -4.72 -5.85 -16.10
CA PHE A 166 -3.52 -5.34 -15.42
C PHE A 166 -3.33 -5.97 -14.04
N ARG A 167 -2.09 -6.35 -13.70
CA ARG A 167 -1.71 -7.03 -12.46
C ARG A 167 -0.61 -6.28 -11.72
N LEU A 168 -0.93 -5.81 -10.51
CA LEU A 168 0.04 -5.27 -9.56
C LEU A 168 0.36 -6.32 -8.49
N LEU A 169 1.65 -6.61 -8.30
CA LEU A 169 2.13 -7.39 -7.16
C LEU A 169 2.61 -6.44 -6.05
N HIS A 170 1.80 -6.23 -5.01
CA HIS A 170 2.17 -5.47 -3.82
C HIS A 170 2.79 -6.38 -2.78
N CYS A 171 4.12 -6.33 -2.61
CA CYS A 171 4.82 -7.31 -1.79
C CYS A 171 4.68 -7.11 -0.27
N GLY A 172 4.25 -5.93 0.18
CA GLY A 172 4.35 -5.56 1.60
C GLY A 172 5.82 -5.54 2.06
N ASP A 173 6.03 -5.62 3.36
CA ASP A 173 7.38 -5.79 3.92
C ASP A 173 7.83 -7.24 3.77
N SER A 174 9.01 -7.43 3.19
CA SER A 174 9.60 -8.74 2.93
C SER A 174 11.07 -8.59 2.58
N GLY A 175 11.88 -9.60 2.88
CA GLY A 175 13.09 -9.90 2.12
C GLY A 175 12.80 -10.77 0.90
N PRO A 176 13.83 -11.17 0.12
CA PRO A 176 13.63 -12.04 -1.04
C PRO A 176 12.97 -13.37 -0.66
N CYS A 177 11.89 -13.76 -1.34
CA CYS A 177 11.16 -14.98 -1.02
C CYS A 177 10.48 -15.62 -2.24
N GLU A 178 10.26 -16.93 -2.18
CA GLU A 178 9.66 -17.70 -3.27
C GLU A 178 8.25 -17.22 -3.65
N GLY A 179 7.48 -16.72 -2.68
CA GLY A 179 6.12 -16.20 -2.92
C GLY A 179 6.07 -15.04 -3.91
N ILE A 180 7.06 -14.14 -3.83
CA ILE A 180 7.26 -13.03 -4.77
C ILE A 180 7.75 -13.57 -6.11
N GLU A 181 8.76 -14.44 -6.11
CA GLU A 181 9.38 -14.99 -7.33
C GLU A 181 8.38 -15.73 -8.23
N GLN A 182 7.50 -16.55 -7.64
CA GLN A 182 6.50 -17.33 -8.38
C GLN A 182 5.46 -16.45 -9.08
N ARG A 183 5.18 -15.25 -8.54
CA ARG A 183 4.14 -14.33 -9.06
C ARG A 183 4.70 -13.27 -9.99
N SER A 184 5.98 -12.91 -9.82
CA SER A 184 6.60 -11.80 -10.56
C SER A 184 6.66 -12.03 -12.06
N ALA A 185 6.76 -13.29 -12.51
CA ALA A 185 6.78 -13.63 -13.95
C ALA A 185 5.48 -13.30 -14.70
N ARG A 186 4.37 -13.09 -13.99
CA ARG A 186 3.06 -12.75 -14.58
C ARG A 186 2.58 -11.35 -14.21
N ALA A 187 3.33 -10.60 -13.40
CA ALA A 187 2.94 -9.26 -12.98
C ALA A 187 3.35 -8.23 -14.02
N ASP A 188 2.49 -7.23 -14.23
CA ASP A 188 2.82 -6.08 -15.08
C ASP A 188 3.70 -5.09 -14.32
N ALA A 189 3.36 -4.87 -13.04
CA ALA A 189 4.16 -4.09 -12.11
C ALA A 189 4.37 -4.85 -10.79
N VAL A 190 5.56 -4.71 -10.21
CA VAL A 190 5.91 -5.26 -8.90
C VAL A 190 6.32 -4.12 -7.99
N LEU A 191 5.56 -3.93 -6.91
CA LEU A 191 5.86 -2.97 -5.85
C LEU A 191 6.64 -3.68 -4.75
N LEU A 192 7.95 -3.43 -4.73
CA LEU A 192 8.91 -4.06 -3.83
C LEU A 192 9.32 -3.06 -2.75
N GLU A 193 9.41 -3.52 -1.50
CA GLU A 193 10.02 -2.68 -0.45
C GLU A 193 11.53 -2.52 -0.68
N MET A 194 12.12 -1.49 -0.06
CA MET A 194 13.57 -1.37 0.11
C MET A 194 13.83 -0.72 1.47
N GLY A 195 13.52 -1.45 2.53
CA GLY A 195 13.45 -0.95 3.89
C GLY A 195 14.80 -0.74 4.58
N ILE A 196 15.90 -1.25 4.02
CA ILE A 196 17.24 -1.17 4.61
C ILE A 196 18.38 -1.02 3.58
N PRO A 197 19.52 -0.40 3.93
CA PRO A 197 20.71 -0.34 3.07
C PRO A 197 21.49 -1.66 3.05
N ASP A 198 22.32 -1.87 2.02
CA ASP A 198 23.11 -3.10 1.81
C ASP A 198 24.00 -3.52 3.00
N PHE A 199 24.45 -2.56 3.81
CA PHE A 199 25.31 -2.85 4.97
C PHE A 199 24.54 -3.38 6.18
N VAL A 200 23.21 -3.35 6.17
CA VAL A 200 22.35 -3.95 7.20
C VAL A 200 22.01 -5.36 6.77
N GLN A 201 22.31 -6.35 7.62
CA GLN A 201 21.99 -7.75 7.36
C GLN A 201 20.65 -8.11 7.98
N SER A 202 19.63 -8.32 7.12
CA SER A 202 18.34 -8.85 7.53
C SER A 202 17.77 -9.72 6.40
N PRO A 203 17.20 -10.89 6.69
CA PRO A 203 16.45 -11.66 5.70
C PRO A 203 15.01 -11.14 5.52
N HIS A 204 14.60 -10.13 6.29
CA HIS A 204 13.22 -9.68 6.40
C HIS A 204 12.90 -8.39 5.63
N HIS A 205 13.90 -7.79 4.99
CA HIS A 205 13.74 -6.59 4.16
C HIS A 205 14.61 -6.71 2.92
N HIS A 206 14.20 -6.08 1.82
CA HIS A 206 15.03 -6.02 0.62
C HIS A 206 16.08 -4.91 0.76
N THR A 207 17.29 -5.21 0.32
CA THR A 207 18.37 -4.25 0.14
C THR A 207 18.40 -3.71 -1.30
N PRO A 208 19.13 -2.61 -1.59
CA PRO A 208 19.39 -2.18 -2.96
C PRO A 208 19.93 -3.31 -3.85
N SER A 209 20.86 -4.13 -3.33
CA SER A 209 21.40 -5.28 -4.07
C SER A 209 20.35 -6.32 -4.41
N ASP A 210 19.40 -6.57 -3.50
CA ASP A 210 18.29 -7.50 -3.75
C ASP A 210 17.34 -6.97 -4.81
N VAL A 211 16.99 -5.69 -4.76
CA VAL A 211 16.16 -5.02 -5.78
C VAL A 211 16.83 -5.10 -7.16
N ILE A 212 18.14 -4.84 -7.25
CA ILE A 212 18.91 -4.95 -8.50
C ILE A 212 18.90 -6.39 -9.02
N SER A 213 19.11 -7.37 -8.14
CA SER A 213 19.08 -8.79 -8.48
C SER A 213 17.69 -9.23 -8.96
N PHE A 214 16.64 -8.73 -8.33
CA PHE A 214 15.25 -8.98 -8.72
C PHE A 214 14.94 -8.40 -10.10
N ALA A 215 15.24 -7.12 -10.35
CA ALA A 215 14.98 -6.48 -11.64
C ALA A 215 15.71 -7.14 -12.82
N ARG A 216 16.91 -7.71 -12.58
CA ARG A 216 17.63 -8.48 -13.60
C ARG A 216 16.95 -9.80 -13.97
N ARG A 217 16.23 -10.42 -13.04
CA ARG A 217 15.52 -11.69 -13.24
C ARG A 217 14.14 -11.51 -13.87
N TYR A 218 13.52 -10.35 -13.65
CA TYR A 218 12.20 -10.00 -14.17
C TYR A 218 12.24 -8.72 -15.02
N PRO A 219 12.96 -8.72 -16.16
CA PRO A 219 13.17 -7.51 -16.97
C PRO A 219 11.90 -6.99 -17.66
N ASP A 220 10.85 -7.82 -17.78
CA ASP A 220 9.60 -7.47 -18.44
C ASP A 220 8.59 -6.80 -17.48
N ALA A 221 8.79 -6.91 -16.16
CA ALA A 221 7.93 -6.29 -15.17
C ALA A 221 8.45 -4.88 -14.81
N LEU A 222 7.54 -3.92 -14.64
CA LEU A 222 7.90 -2.62 -14.07
C LEU A 222 8.18 -2.79 -12.57
N VAL A 223 9.44 -2.60 -12.16
CA VAL A 223 9.83 -2.68 -10.74
C VAL A 223 9.72 -1.29 -10.11
N LEU A 224 8.81 -1.17 -9.14
CA LEU A 224 8.58 0.03 -8.35
C LEU A 224 9.08 -0.21 -6.92
N VAL A 225 9.92 0.68 -6.41
CA VAL A 225 10.42 0.62 -5.04
C VAL A 225 9.63 1.57 -4.15
N THR A 226 9.09 1.03 -3.06
CA THR A 226 8.44 1.77 -1.95
C THR A 226 9.08 1.39 -0.62
N HIS A 227 8.49 1.85 0.51
CA HIS A 227 8.96 1.56 1.87
C HIS A 227 10.49 1.77 1.98
N ASN A 228 10.93 2.91 1.45
CA ASN A 228 12.33 3.20 1.23
C ASN A 228 12.97 3.68 2.55
N TYR A 229 14.20 3.24 2.82
CA TYR A 229 15.01 3.76 3.93
C TYR A 229 15.66 5.10 3.62
N ALA A 230 15.85 5.40 2.33
CA ALA A 230 16.51 6.60 1.86
C ALA A 230 15.56 7.80 1.87
N SER A 231 16.14 8.99 1.95
CA SER A 231 15.41 10.25 1.81
C SER A 231 14.88 10.44 0.39
N GLY A 232 13.85 11.28 0.25
CA GLY A 232 13.28 11.64 -1.05
C GLY A 232 14.24 12.45 -1.93
N VAL A 233 13.93 12.51 -3.23
CA VAL A 233 14.69 13.27 -4.23
C VAL A 233 14.95 14.72 -3.78
N GLY A 234 16.20 15.15 -3.92
CA GLY A 234 16.61 16.53 -3.62
C GLY A 234 16.76 16.86 -2.13
N ILE A 235 16.59 15.89 -1.23
CA ILE A 235 16.75 16.09 0.21
C ILE A 235 18.18 15.79 0.65
N GLU A 236 18.87 16.79 1.22
CA GLU A 236 20.28 16.66 1.65
C GLU A 236 20.47 15.94 3.00
N GLY A 237 19.40 15.73 3.78
CA GLY A 237 19.44 15.08 5.09
C GLY A 237 18.94 13.64 5.06
N GLY A 238 19.49 12.77 5.91
CA GLY A 238 19.12 11.35 5.99
C GLY A 238 20.04 10.45 5.14
N PHE A 239 19.57 9.25 4.79
CA PHE A 239 20.33 8.35 3.92
C PHE A 239 20.13 8.75 2.45
N PRO A 240 21.20 8.80 1.64
CA PRO A 240 21.07 9.10 0.22
C PRO A 240 20.36 7.94 -0.51
N MET A 241 19.61 8.27 -1.56
CA MET A 241 19.05 7.24 -2.44
C MET A 241 20.19 6.43 -3.09
N PRO A 242 20.10 5.09 -3.11
CA PRO A 242 21.05 4.27 -3.84
C PRO A 242 20.90 4.45 -5.35
N GLU A 243 21.99 4.25 -6.09
CA GLU A 243 21.96 4.17 -7.54
C GLU A 243 21.37 2.82 -7.96
N LEU A 244 20.19 2.84 -8.56
CA LEU A 244 19.52 1.66 -9.12
C LEU A 244 19.51 1.71 -10.66
N PRO A 245 19.43 0.56 -11.37
CA PRO A 245 19.27 0.51 -12.81
C PRO A 245 18.04 1.29 -13.27
N SER A 246 18.08 1.84 -14.49
CA SER A 246 16.97 2.60 -15.07
C SER A 246 15.67 1.81 -15.26
N SER A 247 15.72 0.48 -15.14
CA SER A 247 14.54 -0.41 -15.16
C SER A 247 13.82 -0.45 -13.81
N VAL A 248 14.37 0.16 -12.76
CA VAL A 248 13.78 0.24 -11.43
C VAL A 248 13.46 1.70 -11.14
N HIS A 249 12.20 1.96 -10.77
CA HIS A 249 11.79 3.30 -10.33
C HIS A 249 11.68 3.34 -8.81
N GLN A 250 12.42 4.24 -8.17
CA GLN A 250 12.24 4.55 -6.75
C GLN A 250 11.10 5.56 -6.64
N LEU A 251 9.92 5.10 -6.20
CA LEU A 251 8.74 5.95 -6.10
C LEU A 251 9.01 7.11 -5.15
N GLU A 252 8.39 8.25 -5.42
CA GLU A 252 8.26 9.37 -4.49
C GLU A 252 6.80 9.54 -4.05
N ASP A 253 6.58 10.24 -2.94
CA ASP A 253 5.24 10.53 -2.46
C ASP A 253 4.43 11.33 -3.52
N GLY A 254 3.34 10.75 -4.01
CA GLY A 254 2.47 11.34 -5.03
C GLY A 254 2.71 10.85 -6.45
N ASP A 255 3.72 10.00 -6.69
CA ASP A 255 3.82 9.24 -7.94
C ASP A 255 2.55 8.41 -8.15
N ASN A 256 2.16 8.21 -9.40
CA ASN A 256 0.97 7.43 -9.71
C ASN A 256 1.11 6.60 -10.99
N LEU A 257 0.41 5.48 -11.03
CA LEU A 257 0.27 4.63 -12.20
C LEU A 257 -1.12 4.83 -12.79
N ILE A 258 -1.21 5.00 -14.11
CA ILE A 258 -2.49 5.07 -14.83
C ILE A 258 -2.59 3.93 -15.83
N ILE A 259 -3.76 3.32 -15.93
CA ILE A 259 -4.03 2.10 -16.72
C ILE A 259 -5.15 2.38 -17.71
N ASP A 260 -4.97 2.03 -18.98
CA ASP A 260 -5.96 2.16 -20.04
C ASP A 260 -6.87 0.94 -20.17
N GLU A 261 -7.90 1.05 -21.01
CA GLU A 261 -8.90 -0.01 -21.25
C GLU A 261 -8.31 -1.31 -21.81
N ASN A 262 -7.10 -1.27 -22.39
CA ASN A 262 -6.39 -2.44 -22.94
C ASN A 262 -5.38 -3.02 -21.94
N GLY A 263 -5.32 -2.48 -20.72
CA GLY A 263 -4.35 -2.89 -19.70
C GLY A 263 -2.96 -2.30 -19.89
N ASN A 264 -2.75 -1.40 -20.87
CA ASN A 264 -1.48 -0.68 -20.96
C ASN A 264 -1.40 0.33 -19.82
N PHE A 265 -0.19 0.58 -19.33
CA PHE A 265 0.02 1.45 -18.19
C PHE A 265 1.18 2.41 -18.42
N SER A 266 1.15 3.53 -17.69
CA SER A 266 2.25 4.47 -17.62
C SER A 266 2.40 5.01 -16.21
N LEU A 267 3.65 5.23 -15.80
CA LEU A 267 3.97 5.89 -14.54
C LEU A 267 4.04 7.40 -14.77
N ASP A 268 3.26 8.15 -14.00
CA ASP A 268 3.27 9.60 -13.93
C ASP A 268 4.01 10.02 -12.66
N ILE A 269 5.14 10.69 -12.85
CA ILE A 269 6.10 11.03 -11.79
C ILE A 269 5.78 12.44 -11.30
N ASN A 270 5.52 12.57 -10.01
CA ASN A 270 5.23 13.85 -9.39
C ASN A 270 6.51 14.71 -9.40
N SER A 271 6.47 15.83 -10.11
CA SER A 271 7.61 16.74 -10.32
C SER A 271 7.68 17.86 -9.28
#